data_AF-A0A4Y2DYX3-F1
#
_entry.id   AF-A0A4Y2DYX3-F1
#
_cell.length_a   1.000
_cell.length_b   1.000
_cell.length_c   1.000
_cell.angle_alpha   90.00
_cell.angle_beta   90.00
_cell.angle_gamma   90.00
#
_symmetry.space_group_name_H-M   'P 1'
#
loop_
_entity.id
_entity.type
_entity.pdbx_description
1 polymer ?
#
loop_
_entity_poly.entity_id
_entity_poly.type
_entity_poly.pdbx_seq_one_letter_code
_entity_poly.pdbx_strand_id
1 'polypeptide(L)'
;MKVKSIGNARYFITFIDDKTGWTEVRFLKNKSEAWEKFKEVKDLLERQSGCKVKFLQSDRGGEYIGEKFDDYLKELGIQRRLTVKNTPEQNGIAERKNRTLLDITEVL
;
A
#
# COMPACT_ATOMS: atom_id res chain seq x y z
N MET A 1 12.72 -3.34 8.96
CA MET A 1 12.74 -4.47 9.92
C MET A 1 14.17 -4.94 10.10
N LYS A 2 14.66 -5.01 11.35
CA LYS A 2 16.00 -5.55 11.67
C LYS A 2 16.00 -7.09 11.80
N VAL A 3 14.82 -7.71 11.86
CA VAL A 3 14.61 -9.17 11.94
C VAL A 3 13.69 -9.58 10.79
N LYS A 4 13.96 -10.72 10.15
CA LYS A 4 13.15 -11.22 9.04
C LYS A 4 11.91 -11.92 9.60
N SER A 5 10.76 -11.81 8.94
CA SER A 5 9.55 -12.55 9.36
C SER A 5 9.73 -14.07 9.21
N ILE A 6 8.83 -14.86 9.80
CA ILE A 6 8.80 -16.34 9.69
C ILE A 6 8.80 -16.82 8.22
N GLY A 7 8.39 -15.98 7.26
CA GLY A 7 8.44 -16.24 5.81
C GLY A 7 9.63 -15.62 5.06
N ASN A 8 10.68 -15.17 5.76
CA ASN A 8 11.85 -14.46 5.22
C ASN A 8 11.49 -13.13 4.52
N ALA A 9 10.34 -12.53 4.83
CA ALA A 9 9.96 -11.22 4.33
C ALA A 9 10.72 -10.11 5.07
N ARG A 10 11.09 -9.05 4.34
CA ARG A 10 11.92 -7.93 4.85
C ARG A 10 11.16 -6.63 4.91
N TYR A 11 10.04 -6.55 4.18
CA TYR A 11 9.20 -5.37 4.07
C TYR A 11 7.74 -5.81 4.22
N PHE A 12 6.88 -4.87 4.54
CA PHE A 12 5.45 -5.02 4.40
C PHE A 12 4.91 -3.75 3.74
N ILE A 13 3.77 -3.90 3.08
CA ILE A 13 3.01 -2.79 2.50
C ILE A 13 1.58 -2.87 3.03
N THR A 14 1.00 -1.72 3.29
CA THR A 14 -0.36 -1.60 3.82
C THR A 14 -1.20 -0.84 2.82
N PHE A 15 -2.32 -1.44 2.40
CA PHE A 15 -3.32 -0.80 1.56
C PHE A 15 -4.53 -0.46 2.42
N ILE A 16 -5.02 0.76 2.30
CA ILE A 16 -6.12 1.27 3.11
C ILE A 16 -7.15 1.87 2.18
N ASP A 17 -8.40 1.42 2.30
CA ASP A 17 -9.53 2.12 1.73
C ASP A 17 -9.92 3.29 2.63
N ASP A 18 -9.84 4.51 2.09
CA ASP A 18 -10.09 5.75 2.82
C ASP A 18 -11.55 5.86 3.29
N LYS A 19 -12.50 5.29 2.53
CA LYS A 19 -13.93 5.38 2.84
C LYS A 19 -14.35 4.48 3.99
N THR A 20 -13.91 3.22 3.97
CA THR A 20 -14.35 2.19 4.93
C THR A 20 -13.33 1.93 6.03
N GLY A 21 -12.09 2.38 5.86
CA GLY A 21 -10.98 2.03 6.74
C GLY A 21 -10.50 0.58 6.59
N TRP A 22 -11.03 -0.17 5.61
CA TRP A 22 -10.57 -1.52 5.29
C TRP A 22 -9.07 -1.50 5.05
N THR A 23 -8.35 -2.40 5.71
CA THR A 23 -6.89 -2.39 5.76
C THR A 23 -6.39 -3.78 5.43
N GLU A 24 -5.51 -3.87 4.42
CA GLU A 24 -4.90 -5.12 3.99
C GLU A 24 -3.38 -4.98 4.04
N VAL A 25 -2.73 -5.89 4.76
CA VAL A 25 -1.28 -5.92 4.95
C VAL A 25 -0.68 -7.05 4.12
N ARG A 26 0.32 -6.74 3.29
CA ARG A 26 1.03 -7.74 2.48
C ARG A 26 2.51 -7.73 2.82
N PHE A 27 3.05 -8.90 3.10
CA PHE A 27 4.48 -9.10 3.33
C PHE A 27 5.23 -9.23 2.01
N LEU A 28 6.38 -8.58 1.92
CA LEU A 28 7.23 -8.55 0.74
C LEU A 28 8.65 -8.99 1.10
N LYS A 29 9.23 -9.85 0.26
CA LYS A 29 10.66 -10.19 0.31
C LYS A 29 11.49 -9.07 -0.31
N ASN A 30 10.99 -8.46 -1.39
CA ASN A 30 11.62 -7.35 -2.10
C ASN A 30 10.61 -6.23 -2.37
N LYS A 31 11.06 -4.96 -2.41
CA LYS A 31 10.17 -3.82 -2.68
C LYS A 31 9.51 -3.88 -4.07
N SER A 32 10.17 -4.55 -5.03
CA SER A 32 9.63 -4.79 -6.38
C SER A 32 8.35 -5.62 -6.41
N GLU A 33 8.07 -6.41 -5.36
CA GLU A 33 6.87 -7.25 -5.28
C GLU A 33 5.60 -6.45 -4.96
N ALA A 34 5.73 -5.21 -4.51
CA ALA A 34 4.60 -4.37 -4.13
C ALA A 34 3.62 -4.15 -5.28
N TRP A 35 4.12 -4.15 -6.51
CA TRP A 35 3.28 -3.98 -7.68
C TRP A 35 2.28 -5.11 -7.85
N GLU A 36 2.76 -6.35 -7.85
CA GLU A 36 1.90 -7.52 -8.00
C GLU A 36 0.95 -7.62 -6.81
N LYS A 37 1.39 -7.25 -5.60
CA LYS A 37 0.51 -7.18 -4.43
C LYS A 37 -0.55 -6.10 -4.55
N PHE A 38 -0.26 -4.96 -5.16
CA PHE A 38 -1.29 -3.94 -5.42
C PHE A 38 -2.39 -4.48 -6.33
N LYS A 39 -2.06 -5.18 -7.42
CA LYS A 39 -3.07 -5.77 -8.32
C LYS A 39 -3.97 -6.76 -7.59
N GLU A 40 -3.37 -7.68 -6.84
CA GLU A 40 -4.11 -8.67 -6.03
C GLU A 40 -5.09 -7.99 -5.07
N VAL A 41 -4.63 -6.94 -4.37
CA VAL A 41 -5.43 -6.22 -3.38
C VAL A 41 -6.51 -5.36 -4.02
N LYS A 42 -6.21 -4.67 -5.13
CA LYS A 42 -7.20 -3.93 -5.92
C LYS A 42 -8.33 -4.86 -6.35
N ASP A 43 -8.01 -5.97 -6.99
CA ASP A 43 -9.05 -6.87 -7.52
C ASP A 43 -9.89 -7.50 -6.40
N LEU A 44 -9.26 -7.82 -5.26
CA LEU A 44 -9.98 -8.26 -4.07
C LEU A 44 -10.94 -7.17 -3.54
N LEU A 45 -10.45 -5.94 -3.38
CA LEU A 45 -11.22 -4.81 -2.88
C LEU A 45 -12.40 -4.48 -3.80
N GLU A 46 -12.17 -4.42 -5.11
CA GLU A 46 -13.22 -4.13 -6.08
C GLU A 46 -14.28 -5.23 -6.12
N ARG A 47 -13.86 -6.50 -6.01
CA ARG A 47 -14.78 -7.63 -6.00
C ARG A 47 -15.61 -7.69 -4.72
N GLN A 48 -15.03 -7.37 -3.57
CA GLN A 48 -15.74 -7.36 -2.29
C GLN A 48 -16.67 -6.16 -2.13
N SER A 49 -16.25 -4.99 -2.58
CA SER A 49 -17.02 -3.74 -2.44
C SER A 49 -18.03 -3.52 -3.57
N GLY A 50 -17.86 -4.17 -4.72
CA GLY A 50 -18.59 -3.87 -5.95
C GLY A 50 -18.25 -2.49 -6.54
N CYS A 51 -17.26 -1.79 -5.99
CA CYS A 51 -16.86 -0.45 -6.39
C CYS A 51 -15.51 -0.50 -7.12
N LYS A 52 -15.31 0.39 -8.09
CA LYS A 52 -14.01 0.56 -8.77
C LYS A 52 -13.11 1.53 -8.02
N VAL A 53 -11.82 1.20 -7.96
CA VAL A 53 -10.80 2.10 -7.43
C VAL A 53 -10.67 3.30 -8.38
N LYS A 54 -10.75 4.51 -7.84
CA LYS A 54 -10.65 5.76 -8.63
C LYS A 54 -9.34 6.50 -8.42
N PHE A 55 -8.82 6.42 -7.20
CA PHE A 55 -7.61 7.14 -6.81
C PHE A 55 -6.67 6.19 -6.08
N LEU A 56 -5.39 6.30 -6.39
CA LEU A 56 -4.34 5.69 -5.60
C LEU A 56 -3.49 6.79 -4.97
N GLN A 57 -3.50 6.86 -3.64
CA GLN A 57 -2.62 7.75 -2.89
C GLN A 57 -1.36 6.99 -2.45
N SER A 58 -0.20 7.49 -2.85
CA SER A 58 1.11 6.97 -2.41
C SER A 58 2.00 8.11 -1.93
N ASP A 59 3.00 7.76 -1.11
CA ASP A 59 4.05 8.71 -0.77
C ASP A 59 4.97 8.97 -1.97
N ARG A 60 5.85 9.96 -1.85
CA ARG A 60 6.88 10.23 -2.87
C ARG A 60 8.08 9.28 -2.76
N GLY A 61 7.95 8.19 -2.00
CA GLY A 61 8.92 7.12 -1.95
C GLY A 61 8.90 6.41 -3.30
N GLY A 62 9.81 6.79 -4.19
CA GLY A 62 9.98 6.26 -5.56
C GLY A 62 10.12 4.73 -5.66
N GLU A 63 10.12 4.02 -4.54
CA GLU A 63 10.35 2.59 -4.39
C GLU A 63 9.23 1.73 -5.00
N TYR A 64 8.06 2.32 -5.26
CA TYR A 64 6.91 1.69 -5.90
C TYR A 64 6.56 2.33 -7.26
N ILE A 65 7.43 3.21 -7.79
CA ILE A 65 7.10 4.20 -8.82
C ILE A 65 8.01 3.99 -10.03
N GLY A 66 7.54 3.22 -11.01
CA GLY A 66 8.16 3.13 -12.34
C GLY A 66 7.17 3.54 -13.43
N GLU A 67 7.65 3.88 -14.64
CA GLU A 67 6.79 4.30 -15.76
C GLU A 67 5.67 3.30 -16.08
N LYS A 68 6.00 1.99 -16.03
CA LYS A 68 5.03 0.90 -16.25
C LYS A 68 3.84 0.93 -15.27
N PHE A 69 4.04 1.48 -14.08
CA PHE A 69 2.99 1.61 -13.08
C PHE A 69 2.02 2.72 -13.45
N ASP A 70 2.55 3.87 -13.86
CA ASP A 70 1.72 5.01 -14.24
C ASP A 70 0.91 4.72 -15.50
N ASP A 71 1.47 3.99 -16.46
CA ASP A 71 0.75 3.58 -17.67
C ASP A 71 -0.39 2.61 -17.36
N TYR A 72 -0.16 1.62 -16.49
CA TYR A 72 -1.23 0.73 -16.04
C TYR A 72 -2.34 1.48 -15.29
N LEU A 73 -2.00 2.42 -14.41
CA LEU A 73 -3.01 3.22 -13.72
C LEU A 73 -3.83 4.05 -14.71
N LYS A 74 -3.20 4.63 -15.73
CA LYS A 74 -3.90 5.36 -16.81
C LYS A 74 -4.82 4.44 -17.60
N GLU A 75 -4.38 3.24 -17.97
CA GLU A 75 -5.20 2.25 -18.68
C GLU A 75 -6.47 1.89 -17.91
N LEU A 76 -6.37 1.82 -16.57
CA LEU A 76 -7.52 1.56 -15.70
C LEU A 76 -8.34 2.81 -15.35
N GLY A 77 -7.91 4.00 -15.76
CA GLY A 77 -8.53 5.27 -15.36
C GLY A 77 -8.36 5.59 -13.87
N ILE A 78 -7.36 5.00 -13.20
CA ILE A 78 -7.06 5.28 -11.79
C ILE A 78 -6.13 6.49 -11.72
N GLN A 79 -6.58 7.55 -11.06
CA GLN A 79 -5.77 8.75 -10.90
C GLN A 79 -4.82 8.60 -9.71
N ARG A 80 -3.53 8.77 -10.00
CA ARG A 80 -2.49 8.78 -8.96
C ARG A 80 -2.48 10.11 -8.20
N ARG A 81 -2.43 10.03 -6.87
CA ARG A 81 -2.20 11.16 -5.96
C ARG A 81 -0.90 10.92 -5.20
N LEU A 82 0.03 11.86 -5.28
CA LEU A 82 1.25 11.84 -4.48
C LEU A 82 1.05 12.76 -3.29
N THR A 83 1.29 12.28 -2.07
CA THR A 83 1.27 13.15 -0.89
C THR A 83 2.35 14.24 -1.02
N VAL A 84 2.02 15.46 -0.58
CA VAL A 84 3.01 16.53 -0.49
C VAL A 84 3.89 16.25 0.73
N LYS A 85 5.22 16.41 0.59
CA LYS A 85 6.14 16.31 1.75
C LYS A 85 5.64 17.24 2.86
N ASN A 86 5.58 16.75 4.10
CA ASN A 86 5.15 17.47 5.30
C ASN A 86 3.63 17.77 5.42
N THR A 87 2.75 16.88 4.93
CA THR A 87 1.32 16.86 5.32
C THR A 87 1.00 15.56 6.08
N PRO A 88 1.25 15.51 7.40
CA PRO A 88 1.05 14.32 8.22
C PRO A 88 -0.40 13.85 8.23
N GLU A 89 -1.38 14.72 7.97
CA GLU A 89 -2.80 14.34 7.99
C GLU A 89 -3.15 13.39 6.84
N GLN A 90 -2.55 13.59 5.66
CA GLN A 90 -2.88 12.82 4.45
C GLN A 90 -2.37 11.38 4.51
N ASN A 91 -1.23 11.16 5.17
CA ASN A 91 -0.66 9.83 5.37
C ASN A 91 -0.83 9.31 6.81
N GLY A 92 -1.40 10.13 7.69
CA GLY A 92 -1.40 9.87 9.14
C GLY A 92 -2.25 8.68 9.55
N ILE A 93 -3.27 8.31 8.76
CA ILE A 93 -4.02 7.06 8.97
C ILE A 93 -3.13 5.85 8.65
N ALA A 94 -2.43 5.88 7.51
CA ALA A 94 -1.49 4.83 7.12
C ALA A 94 -0.30 4.74 8.08
N GLU A 95 0.30 5.86 8.47
CA GLU A 95 1.43 5.90 9.38
C GLU A 95 1.07 5.42 10.79
N ARG A 96 -0.09 5.81 11.33
CA ARG A 96 -0.55 5.31 12.64
C ARG A 96 -0.79 3.81 12.60
N LYS A 97 -1.48 3.31 11.56
CA LYS A 97 -1.72 1.87 11.39
C LYS A 97 -0.41 1.10 11.19
N ASN A 98 0.51 1.61 10.39
CA ASN A 98 1.82 0.98 10.18
C ASN A 98 2.65 0.93 11.46
N ARG A 99 2.57 1.96 12.32
CA ARG A 99 3.22 1.98 13.63
C ARG A 99 2.64 0.92 14.56
N THR A 100 1.31 0.86 14.69
CA THR A 100 0.64 -0.17 15.49
C THR A 100 0.95 -1.58 14.99
N LEU A 101 0.99 -1.78 13.66
CA LEU A 101 1.35 -3.07 13.06
C LEU A 101 2.80 -3.44 13.36
N LEU A 102 3.74 -2.49 13.25
CA LEU A 102 5.13 -2.70 13.62
C LEU A 102 5.27 -3.11 15.08
N ASP A 103 4.62 -2.37 15.99
CA ASP A 103 4.65 -2.64 17.43
C ASP A 103 4.12 -4.05 17.77
N ILE A 104 3.07 -4.52 17.07
CA ILE A 104 2.53 -5.88 17.26
C ILE A 104 3.47 -6.93 16.67
N THR A 105 4.12 -6.65 15.53
CA THR A 105 5.04 -7.61 14.88
C THR A 105 6.39 -7.77 15.59
N GLU A 106 6.76 -6.88 16.51
CA GLU A 106 7.96 -7.03 17.35
C GLU A 106 7.71 -7.89 18.61
N VAL A 107 6.45 -8.25 18.90
CA VAL A 107 6.05 -9.04 20.08
C VAL A 107 5.76 -10.53 19.74
N LEU A 108 5.97 -10.95 18.49
CA LEU A 108 5.91 -12.35 18.04
C LEU A 108 7.26 -12.82 17.47
#